data_AF-A0A151TEJ7-F1
#
_entry.id   AF-A0A151TEJ7-F1
#
_cell.length_a   1.000
_cell.length_b   1.000
_cell.length_c   1.000
_cell.angle_alpha   90.00
_cell.angle_beta   90.00
_cell.angle_gamma   90.00
#
_symmetry.space_group_name_H-M   'P 1'
#
loop_
_entity.id
_entity.type
_entity.pdbx_description
1 polymer ?
#
loop_
_entity_poly.entity_id
_entity_poly.type
_entity_poly.pdbx_seq_one_letter_code
_entity_poly.pdbx_strand_id
1 'polypeptide(L)' 'HIIFSRGIEVDLAKISVIAQLPYPSCVQEVRSFLGHAGFYRCFIKDFSKKTLPLSNLL' A
#
# COMPACT_ATOMS: atom_id res chain seq x y z
N HIS A 1 1.01 18.84 -5.95
CA HIS A 1 2.03 18.15 -5.14
C HIS A 1 2.01 18.81 -3.76
N ILE A 2 1.37 18.20 -2.76
CA ILE A 2 1.26 18.78 -1.41
C ILE A 2 2.47 18.30 -0.61
N ILE A 3 3.33 19.22 -0.19
CA ILE A 3 4.54 18.95 0.59
C ILE A 3 4.34 19.68 1.93
N PHE A 4 4.08 18.94 3.01
CA PHE A 4 4.02 19.50 4.35
C PHE A 4 5.42 19.53 4.99
N SER A 5 5.72 20.63 5.70
CA SER A 5 7.03 21.03 6.21
C SER A 5 7.62 20.12 7.30
N ARG A 6 6.89 19.08 7.74
CA ARG A 6 7.28 18.20 8.86
C ARG A 6 7.76 16.81 8.44
N GLY A 7 7.94 16.58 7.14
CA GLY A 7 8.43 15.32 6.59
C GLY A 7 7.28 14.43 6.14
N ILE A 8 6.81 14.68 4.91
CA ILE A 8 6.02 13.77 4.09
C ILE A 8 4.91 13.05 4.86
N GLU A 9 3.99 13.84 5.41
CA GLU A 9 2.70 13.32 5.82
C GLU A 9 1.97 12.88 4.55
N VAL A 10 1.85 11.56 4.34
CA VAL A 10 1.10 11.06 3.19
C VAL A 10 -0.29 11.58 3.31
N ASP A 11 -0.70 12.30 2.27
CA ASP A 11 -2.06 12.71 2.06
C ASP A 11 -2.98 11.52 2.35
N LEU A 12 -3.72 11.58 3.45
CA LEU A 12 -4.59 10.51 3.93
C LEU A 12 -5.54 10.06 2.82
N ALA A 13 -5.88 10.95 1.88
CA ALA A 13 -6.63 10.62 0.68
C ALA A 13 -5.99 9.50 -0.15
N LYS A 14 -4.65 9.46 -0.25
CA LYS A 14 -3.92 8.42 -0.98
C LYS A 14 -3.92 7.06 -0.27
N ILE A 15 -3.94 7.06 1.07
CA ILE A 15 -4.11 5.83 1.86
C ILE A 15 -5.55 5.32 1.76
N SER A 16 -6.53 6.23 1.79
CA SER A 16 -7.95 5.91 1.62
C SER A 16 -8.25 5.20 0.29
N VAL A 17 -7.51 5.52 -0.78
CA VAL A 17 -7.65 4.81 -2.06
C VAL A 17 -7.28 3.33 -1.93
N ILE A 18 -6.22 2.99 -1.19
CA ILE A 18 -5.86 1.58 -0.92
C ILE A 18 -6.95 0.90 -0.09
N ALA A 19 -7.51 1.62 0.89
CA ALA A 19 -8.58 1.09 1.74
C ALA A 19 -9.90 0.85 0.98
N GLN A 20 -10.11 1.54 -0.15
CA GLN A 20 -11.27 1.35 -1.03
C GLN A 20 -11.07 0.26 -2.08
N LEU A 21 -9.86 -0.28 -2.22
CA LEU A 21 -9.63 -1.39 -3.16
C LEU A 21 -10.40 -2.63 -2.70
N PRO A 22 -11.01 -3.36 -3.64
CA PRO A 22 -11.65 -4.63 -3.33
C PRO A 22 -10.62 -5.64 -2.81
N TYR A 23 -11.08 -6.56 -1.97
CA TYR A 23 -10.23 -7.67 -1.52
C TYR A 23 -9.82 -8.51 -2.73
N PRO A 24 -8.51 -8.79 -2.90
CA PRO A 24 -8.05 -9.59 -4.01
C PRO A 24 -8.57 -11.02 -3.88
N SER A 25 -9.13 -11.52 -4.96
CA SER A 25 -9.71 -12.87 -5.11
C SER A 25 -8.77 -13.86 -5.80
N CYS A 26 -7.75 -13.36 -6.50
CA CYS A 26 -6.79 -14.19 -7.23
C CYS A 26 -5.34 -13.67 -7.14
N VAL A 27 -4.38 -14.54 -7.47
CA VAL A 27 -2.94 -14.24 -7.44
C VAL A 27 -2.57 -13.02 -8.29
N GLN A 28 -3.25 -12.83 -9.43
CA GLN A 28 -3.02 -11.66 -10.31
C GLN A 28 -3.39 -10.35 -9.60
N GLU A 29 -4.50 -10.32 -8.88
CA GLU A 29 -4.95 -9.16 -8.09
C GLU A 29 -4.04 -8.92 -6.89
N VAL A 30 -3.56 -9.98 -6.22
CA VAL A 30 -2.57 -9.85 -5.14
C VAL A 30 -1.28 -9.19 -5.65
N ARG A 31 -0.79 -9.61 -6.83
CA ARG A 31 0.41 -9.04 -7.44
C ARG A 31 0.20 -7.58 -7.84
N SER A 32 -0.97 -7.25 -8.40
CA SER A 32 -1.36 -5.87 -8.71
C SER A 32 -1.42 -5.00 -7.45
N PHE A 33 -2.10 -5.48 -6.41
CA PHE A 33 -2.21 -4.80 -5.12
C PHE A 33 -0.84 -4.50 -4.50
N LEU A 34 0.06 -5.49 -4.46
CA LEU A 34 1.42 -5.30 -3.94
C LEU A 34 2.23 -4.28 -4.75
N GLY A 35 2.05 -4.26 -6.08
CA GLY A 35 2.64 -3.23 -6.95
C GLY A 35 2.15 -1.82 -6.61
N HIS A 36 0.84 -1.65 -6.43
CA HIS A 36 0.25 -0.37 -6.03
C HIS A 36 0.64 0.06 -4.61
N ALA A 37 0.59 -0.87 -3.66
CA ALA A 37 0.90 -0.62 -2.27
C ALA A 37 2.39 -0.31 -2.04
N GLY A 38 3.27 -0.81 -2.92
CA GLY A 38 4.72 -0.55 -2.88
C GLY A 38 5.09 0.93 -2.95
N PHE A 39 4.30 1.75 -3.65
CA PHE A 39 4.50 3.21 -3.71
C PHE A 39 4.38 3.89 -2.33
N TYR A 40 3.63 3.29 -1.41
CA TYR A 40 3.35 3.83 -0.09
C TYR A 40 4.17 3.16 1.04
N ARG A 41 5.10 2.27 0.68
CA ARG A 41 5.91 1.50 1.64
C ARG A 41 6.62 2.36 2.69
N CYS A 42 7.13 3.54 2.30
CA CYS A 42 7.86 4.44 3.21
C CYS A 42 6.98 5.07 4.30
N PHE A 43 5.66 4.95 4.17
CA PHE A 43 4.69 5.64 5.00
C PHE A 43 3.82 4.69 5.82
N ILE A 44 3.86 3.41 5.48
CA ILE A 44 3.14 2.36 6.18
C ILE A 44 4.15 1.69 7.13
N LYS A 45 3.97 1.91 8.44
CA LYS A 45 4.80 1.26 9.45
C LYS A 45 4.70 -0.26 9.32
N ASP A 46 5.86 -0.93 9.34
CA ASP A 46 5.98 -2.38 9.20
C ASP A 46 5.36 -2.94 7.90
N PHE A 47 5.32 -2.15 6.81
CA PHE A 47 4.75 -2.56 5.52
C PHE A 47 5.17 -3.97 5.10
N SER A 48 6.48 -4.24 5.11
CA SER A 48 7.03 -5.54 4.71
C SER A 48 6.50 -6.70 5.56
N LYS A 49 6.28 -6.52 6.87
CA LYS A 49 5.70 -7.57 7.73
C LYS A 49 4.22 -7.79 7.40
N LYS A 50 3.49 -6.73 7.08
CA LYS A 50 2.06 -6.79 6.73
C LYS A 50 1.83 -7.42 5.35
N THR A 51 2.73 -7.17 4.39
CA THR A 51 2.62 -7.72 3.03
C THR A 51 3.25 -9.10 2.88
N LEU A 52 4.10 -9.55 3.81
CA LEU A 52 4.73 -10.87 3.79
C LEU A 52 3.76 -12.02 3.51
N PRO A 53 2.61 -12.17 4.20
CA PRO A 53 1.68 -13.25 3.91
C PRO A 53 1.14 -13.19 2.47
N LEU A 54 0.94 -11.98 1.91
CA LEU A 54 0.50 -11.81 0.53
C LEU A 54 1.60 -12.14 -0.48
N SER A 55 2.86 -11.79 -0.16
CA SER A 55 4.01 -12.13 -1.00
C SER A 55 4.29 -13.64 -1.04
N ASN A 56 3.97 -14.38 0.01
CA ASN A 56 4.08 -15.84 0.05
C ASN A 56 2.99 -16.56 -0.75
N LEU A 57 1.93 -15.86 -1.17
CA LEU A 57 0.85 -16.37 -2.03
C LEU A 57 1.14 -16.17 -3.52
N LEU A 58 2.26 -15.52 -3.87
CA LEU A 58 2.72 -15.27 -5.24
C LEU A 58 3.80 -16.27 -5.66
#